data_AF-A0A6B3IBK6-F1
#
_entry.id   AF-A0A6B3IBK6-F1
#
_cell.length_a   1.000
_cell.length_b   1.000
_cell.length_c   1.000
_cell.angle_alpha   90.00
_cell.angle_beta   90.00
_cell.angle_gamma   90.00
#
_symmetry.space_group_name_H-M   'P 1'
#
loop_
_entity.id
_entity.type
_entity.pdbx_description
1 polymer ?
#
loop_
_entity_poly.entity_id
_entity_poly.type
_entity_poly.pdbx_seq_one_letter_code
_entity_poly.pdbx_strand_id
1 'polypeptide(L)' 'DVAEFVRNLKGTDSDIEYGNLLTVPLEGGFLYIEPVYTRGGTQNYPLLRKVAASYGSKIVFENNLGDALNA' A
#
# COMPACT_ATOMS: atom_id res chain seq x y z
N ASP A 1 0.06 -9.50 -10.50
CA ASP A 1 -0.09 -8.12 -9.99
C ASP A 1 0.78 -7.73 -8.81
N VAL A 2 0.47 -8.03 -7.55
CA VAL A 2 1.22 -7.43 -6.41
C VAL A 2 2.71 -7.78 -6.41
N ALA A 3 3.06 -9.04 -6.68
CA ALA A 3 4.45 -9.48 -6.79
C ALA A 3 5.19 -8.83 -7.97
N GLU A 4 4.47 -8.55 -9.06
CA GLU A 4 5.02 -7.90 -10.25
C GLU A 4 5.22 -6.39 -10.02
N PHE A 5 4.28 -5.74 -9.33
CA PHE A 5 4.41 -4.38 -8.85
C PHE A 5 5.64 -4.21 -7.95
N VAL A 6 5.78 -5.07 -6.93
CA VAL A 6 6.96 -5.03 -6.03
C VAL A 6 8.25 -5.26 -6.80
N ARG A 7 8.26 -6.19 -7.76
CA ARG A 7 9.44 -6.47 -8.60
C ARG A 7 9.82 -5.28 -9.49
N ASN A 8 8.85 -4.65 -10.13
CA ASN A 8 9.08 -3.52 -11.04
C ASN A 8 9.58 -2.28 -10.29
N LEU A 9 9.16 -2.08 -9.04
CA LEU A 9 9.65 -0.99 -8.21
C LEU A 9 11.11 -1.21 -7.77
N LYS A 10 11.46 -2.43 -7.36
CA LYS A 10 12.85 -2.76 -6.97
C LYS A 10 13.86 -2.72 -8.12
N GLY A 11 13.40 -2.78 -9.38
CA GLY A 11 14.27 -2.77 -10.56
C GLY A 11 14.62 -1.38 -11.12
N THR A 12 14.02 -0.30 -10.60
CA THR A 12 14.05 1.02 -11.26
C THR A 12 14.46 2.14 -10.29
N ASP A 13 15.67 2.14 -9.71
CA ASP A 13 16.20 3.21 -8.83
C ASP A 13 15.18 3.81 -7.81
N SER A 14 14.21 3.00 -7.40
CA SER A 14 13.04 3.45 -6.65
C SER A 14 12.89 2.61 -5.40
N ASP A 15 13.23 3.17 -4.25
CA ASP A 15 13.07 2.52 -2.97
C ASP A 15 11.59 2.49 -2.58
N ILE A 16 11.14 1.33 -2.09
CA ILE A 16 9.80 1.18 -1.53
C ILE A 16 9.82 1.64 -0.08
N GLU A 17 8.88 2.50 0.28
CA GLU A 17 8.66 2.92 1.65
C GLU A 17 7.23 2.57 2.08
N TYR A 18 7.12 1.85 3.20
CA TYR A 18 5.85 1.59 3.84
C TYR A 18 5.53 2.73 4.80
N GLY A 19 4.32 3.28 4.70
CA GLY A 19 3.85 4.32 5.59
C GLY A 19 3.30 3.79 6.91
N ASN A 20 2.49 4.61 7.57
CA ASN A 20 1.90 4.23 8.85
C ASN A 20 0.80 3.17 8.66
N LEU A 21 0.91 2.09 9.44
CA LEU A 21 -0.16 1.11 9.60
C LEU A 21 -1.27 1.69 10.49
N LEU A 22 -2.43 1.96 9.92
CA LEU A 22 -3.64 2.30 10.65
C LEU A 22 -4.43 1.03 10.92
N THR A 23 -4.74 0.78 12.20
CA THR A 23 -5.58 -0.34 12.62
C THR A 23 -6.89 0.19 13.18
N VAL A 24 -8.01 -0.26 12.60
CA VAL A 24 -9.36 0.15 13.01
C VAL A 24 -10.12 -1.07 13.51
N PRO A 25 -10.56 -1.11 14.78
CA PRO A 25 -11.42 -2.17 15.28
C PRO A 25 -12.82 -2.06 14.68
N LEU A 26 -13.36 -3.18 14.20
CA LEU A 26 -14.72 -3.33 13.67
C LEU A 26 -15.40 -4.53 14.36
N GLU A 27 -16.72 -4.69 14.18
CA GLU A 27 -17.51 -5.73 14.86
C GLU A 27 -17.00 -7.17 14.62
N GLY A 28 -16.28 -7.43 13.52
CA GLY A 28 -15.77 -8.76 13.16
C GLY A 28 -14.25 -8.91 13.21
N GLY A 29 -13.51 -7.93 13.75
CA GLY A 29 -12.04 -7.98 13.83
C GLY A 29 -11.38 -6.63 13.58
N PHE A 30 -10.23 -6.63 12.93
CA PHE A 30 -9.45 -5.43 12.65
C PHE A 30 -9.33 -5.19 11.15
N LEU A 31 -9.56 -3.94 10.74
CA LEU A 31 -9.21 -3.42 9.44
C LEU A 31 -7.80 -2.80 9.52
N TYR A 32 -6.88 -3.33 8.73
CA TYR A 32 -5.52 -2.84 8.60
C TYR A 32 -5.37 -2.07 7.31
N ILE A 33 -4.80 -0.87 7.36
CA ILE A 33 -4.57 -0.01 6.21
C ILE A 33 -3.12 0.46 6.24
N GLU A 34 -2.38 0.21 5.16
CA GLU A 34 -0.99 0.64 5.02
C GLU A 34 -0.77 1.30 3.64
N PRO A 35 -0.41 2.59 3.59
CA PRO A 35 -0.02 3.25 2.35
C PRO A 35 1.41 2.84 1.97
N VAL A 36 1.62 2.57 0.68
CA VAL A 36 2.91 2.18 0.11
C VAL A 36 3.37 3.28 -0.83
N TYR A 37 4.52 3.83 -0.52
CA TYR A 37 5.19 4.89 -1.26
C TYR A 37 6.38 4.35 -2.04
N THR A 38 6.79 5.11 -3.05
CA THR A 38 8.09 4.94 -3.71
C THR A 38 8.85 6.25 -3.69
N ARG A 39 10.15 6.17 -3.45
CA ARG A 39 11.09 7.28 -3.59
C ARG A 39 12.02 7.00 -4.75
N GLY A 40 12.19 7.95 -5.67
CA GLY A 40 13.13 7.82 -6.78
C GLY A 40 13.42 9.18 -7.42
N GLY A 41 14.53 9.30 -8.12
CA GLY A 41 14.97 10.53 -8.78
C GLY A 41 15.69 11.54 -7.87
N THR A 42 16.00 12.73 -8.41
CA THR A 42 16.80 13.78 -7.74
C THR A 42 16.10 14.44 -6.56
N GLN A 43 14.76 14.43 -6.54
CA GLN A 43 13.94 14.98 -5.48
C GLN A 43 13.38 13.81 -4.68
N ASN A 44 14.01 13.48 -3.53
CA ASN A 44 13.68 12.35 -2.64
C ASN A 44 12.29 12.45 -1.97
N TYR A 45 11.24 12.77 -2.73
CA TYR A 45 9.88 12.93 -2.25
C TYR A 45 9.12 11.59 -2.37
N PRO A 46 8.45 11.12 -1.31
CA PRO A 46 7.68 9.88 -1.35
C PRO A 46 6.38 10.08 -2.16
N LEU A 47 6.21 9.27 -3.20
CA LEU A 47 4.99 9.25 -4.01
C LEU A 47 4.13 8.06 -3.64
N LEU A 48 2.85 8.29 -3.33
CA LEU A 48 1.91 7.21 -3.06
C LEU A 48 1.74 6.36 -4.31
N ARG A 49 1.88 5.04 -4.17
CA ARG A 49 1.69 4.10 -5.28
C ARG A 49 0.51 3.17 -5.06
N LYS A 50 0.35 2.67 -3.83
CA LYS A 50 -0.72 1.75 -3.46
C LYS A 50 -1.17 1.97 -2.03
N VAL A 51 -2.38 1.55 -1.73
CA VAL A 51 -2.92 1.38 -0.39
C VAL A 51 -3.24 -0.09 -0.23
N ALA A 52 -2.56 -0.74 0.70
CA ALA A 52 -2.89 -2.10 1.13
C ALA A 52 -3.99 -2.00 2.20
N ALA A 53 -5.07 -2.75 2.01
CA ALA A 53 -6.11 -2.91 3.02
C ALA A 53 -6.36 -4.39 3.30
N SER A 54 -6.52 -4.74 4.58
CA SER A 54 -6.77 -6.11 5.01
C SER A 54 -7.88 -6.16 6.05
N TYR A 55 -8.89 -6.99 5.82
CA TYR A 55 -9.95 -7.29 6.78
C TYR A 55 -10.23 -8.80 6.79
N GLY A 56 -10.07 -9.42 7.97
CA GLY A 56 -10.13 -10.88 8.10
C GLY A 56 -9.07 -11.56 7.24
N SER A 57 -9.48 -12.40 6.29
CA SER A 57 -8.59 -13.11 5.36
C SER A 57 -8.46 -12.44 3.98
N LYS A 58 -9.12 -11.30 3.76
CA LYS A 58 -9.11 -10.59 2.48
C LYS A 58 -8.07 -9.48 2.53
N ILE A 59 -7.13 -9.51 1.59
CA ILE A 59 -6.11 -8.47 1.38
C ILE A 59 -6.28 -7.91 -0.03
N VAL A 60 -6.33 -6.58 -0.14
CA VAL A 60 -6.46 -5.85 -1.40
C VAL A 60 -5.40 -4.75 -1.51
N PHE A 61 -5.02 -4.41 -2.74
CA PHE A 61 -3.98 -3.43 -3.04
C PHE A 61 -4.45 -2.49 -4.14
N GLU A 62 -4.89 -1.29 -3.77
CA GLU A 62 -5.50 -0.36 -4.71
C GLU A 62 -4.76 0.97 -4.78
N ASN A 63 -5.11 1.82 -5.75
CA ASN A 63 -4.40 3.09 -5.98
C ASN A 63 -4.70 4.14 -4.90
N ASN A 64 -5.83 4.02 -4.20
CA ASN A 64 -6.24 4.88 -3.11
C ASN A 64 -7.06 4.10 -2.07
N LEU A 65 -7.32 4.73 -0.93
CA LEU A 65 -8.07 4.11 0.16
C LEU A 65 -9.53 3.79 -0.21
N GLY A 66 -10.20 4.66 -0.96
CA GLY A 66 -11.60 4.45 -1.34
C GLY A 66 -11.77 3.18 -2.17
N ASP A 67 -10.90 3.01 -3.17
CA ASP A 67 -10.88 1.80 -4.00
C ASP A 67 -10.57 0.55 -3.14
N ALA A 68 -9.61 0.65 -2.21
CA ALA A 68 -9.25 -0.45 -1.33
C ALA A 68 -10.39 -0.86 -0.37
N LEU A 69 -11.26 0.07 0.00
CA LEU A 69 -12.43 -0.22 0.86
C LEU A 69 -13.62 -0.78 0.06
N ASN A 70 -13.68 -0.52 -1.24
CA ASN A 70 -14.77 -0.94 -2.12
C ASN A 70 -14.48 -2.24 -2.89
N ALA A 71 -13.22 -2.70 -2.91
CA ALA A 71 -12.78 -3.94 -3.53
C ALA A 71 -13.22 -5.17 -2.74
#